data_AF-A0A662J539-F1
#
_entry.id   AF-A0A662J539-F1
#
_cell.length_a   1.000
_cell.length_b   1.000
_cell.length_c   1.000
_cell.angle_alpha   90.00
_cell.angle_beta   90.00
_cell.angle_gamma   90.00
#
_symmetry.space_group_name_H-M   'P 1'
#
loop_
_entity.id
_entity.type
_entity.pdbx_description
1 polymer ?
#
loop_
_entity_poly.entity_id
_entity_poly.type
_entity_poly.pdbx_seq_one_letter_code
_entity_poly.pdbx_strand_id
1 'polypeptide(L)'
;MKLKLIPPLLLAILMLSTGFTPLAGAYGVAEPSGENIHLKVKAQVMVQVCEKAELRLRELMEDYNITLPSDLAEARQEALQLIEQAREALEQGLYQVALEKALDAMRGLRPLIRFVMNLTAPPDVESQVVRFRLNNTLHLQLRFLEKIKSMLNASLHFNVTIPHVNVSEVKEKVLEAIEQLKLGNLTSATKLFNEAKEMVRELIGKIRNATDKIILPIRIELLVSRFTERHIAKIQSVAEMLLNRTSTAEEAIENATERISSAVAKLEELLEIAEARCRPAVEGISRAIEALNNTLTRLNAIKKALHELNPEELVDYVTDLVSTAGSTASGIVEHMTYHQAREAVQHAANQVQEWIHNVLHRGHGGRSP
;
A
#
# COMPACT_ATOMS: atom_id res chain seq x y z
N MET A 1 -27.87 -2.94 -22.02
CA MET A 1 -26.98 -1.96 -21.35
C MET A 1 -25.76 -2.67 -20.79
N LYS A 2 -24.56 -2.29 -21.22
CA LYS A 2 -23.28 -2.89 -20.77
C LYS A 2 -23.00 -2.47 -19.32
N LEU A 3 -23.10 -3.40 -18.36
CA LEU A 3 -22.54 -3.22 -17.02
C LEU A 3 -21.01 -3.10 -17.17
N LYS A 4 -20.53 -1.86 -17.28
CA LYS A 4 -19.11 -1.56 -17.15
C LYS A 4 -18.70 -1.90 -15.71
N LEU A 5 -17.69 -2.77 -15.63
CA LEU A 5 -16.98 -3.15 -14.43
C LEU A 5 -16.80 -1.96 -13.50
N ILE A 6 -17.12 -2.16 -12.23
CA ILE A 6 -16.53 -1.42 -11.13
C ILE A 6 -15.02 -1.69 -11.23
N PRO A 7 -14.18 -0.71 -11.65
CA PRO A 7 -12.82 -1.01 -12.07
C PRO A 7 -11.91 -1.30 -10.85
N PRO A 8 -10.76 -1.96 -11.05
CA PRO A 8 -9.67 -2.26 -10.09
C PRO A 8 -9.27 -1.16 -9.08
N LEU A 9 -9.77 0.06 -9.25
CA LEU A 9 -9.66 1.19 -8.33
C LEU A 9 -10.33 0.93 -6.97
N LEU A 10 -11.41 0.12 -6.91
CA LEU A 10 -12.01 -0.30 -5.63
C LEU A 10 -11.15 -1.36 -4.91
N LEU A 11 -10.38 -2.15 -5.66
CA LEU A 11 -9.38 -3.08 -5.12
C LEU A 11 -8.12 -2.33 -4.65
N ALA A 12 -7.70 -1.28 -5.35
CA ALA A 12 -6.60 -0.40 -4.96
C ALA A 12 -6.94 0.41 -3.68
N ILE A 13 -8.18 0.90 -3.54
CA ILE A 13 -8.68 1.53 -2.30
C ILE A 13 -8.78 0.50 -1.17
N LEU A 14 -9.20 -0.74 -1.46
CA LEU A 14 -9.20 -1.85 -0.49
C LEU A 14 -7.79 -2.18 0.02
N MET A 15 -6.79 -2.25 -0.86
CA MET A 15 -5.38 -2.50 -0.51
C MET A 15 -4.76 -1.34 0.29
N LEU A 16 -5.17 -0.09 0.02
CA LEU A 16 -4.71 1.08 0.77
C LEU A 16 -5.39 1.20 2.15
N SER A 17 -6.59 0.62 2.32
CA SER A 17 -7.37 0.64 3.56
C SER A 17 -7.08 -0.49 4.54
N THR A 18 -6.46 -1.60 4.09
CA THR A 18 -5.99 -2.68 4.97
C THR A 18 -4.56 -2.42 5.43
N GLY A 19 -4.32 -1.27 6.07
CA GLY A 19 -3.06 -0.90 6.71
C GLY A 19 -2.68 -1.80 7.89
N PHE A 20 -2.57 -3.09 7.63
CA PHE A 20 -2.09 -4.15 8.48
C PHE A 20 -1.33 -5.16 7.59
N THR A 21 -0.25 -4.69 6.97
CA THR A 21 0.95 -5.53 7.00
C THR A 21 1.46 -5.44 8.42
N PRO A 22 1.50 -6.54 9.21
CA PRO A 22 2.34 -6.51 10.38
C PRO A 22 3.73 -6.13 9.89
N LEU A 23 4.30 -5.07 10.47
CA LEU A 23 5.75 -4.88 10.54
C LEU A 23 6.31 -6.00 11.45
N ALA A 24 6.11 -7.26 11.03
CA ALA A 24 6.81 -8.43 11.49
C ALA A 24 7.86 -8.70 10.42
N GLY A 25 8.95 -7.95 10.54
CA GLY A 25 10.14 -8.01 9.68
C GLY A 25 11.29 -7.28 10.37
N ALA A 26 11.34 -7.42 11.70
CA ALA A 26 12.41 -6.91 12.56
C ALA A 26 13.53 -7.96 12.77
N TYR A 27 13.55 -9.03 11.99
CA TYR A 27 14.65 -9.99 11.98
C TYR A 27 15.13 -10.17 10.55
N GLY A 28 16.42 -9.87 10.37
CA GLY A 28 17.10 -9.94 9.09
C GLY A 28 17.05 -11.35 8.52
N VAL A 29 16.30 -11.51 7.44
CA VAL A 29 16.57 -12.41 6.33
C VAL A 29 16.07 -11.66 5.11
N ALA A 30 16.84 -11.64 4.02
CA ALA A 30 16.36 -11.13 2.74
C ALA A 30 15.12 -11.96 2.32
N GLU A 31 13.92 -11.42 2.55
CA GLU A 31 12.70 -12.01 2.00
C GLU A 31 12.54 -11.56 0.54
N PRO A 32 12.32 -12.48 -0.40
CA PRO A 32 12.00 -12.13 -1.77
C PRO A 32 10.60 -11.48 -1.77
N SER A 33 10.55 -10.16 -1.98
CA SER A 33 9.40 -9.35 -2.39
C SER A 33 8.01 -9.87 -1.97
N GLY A 34 7.38 -9.25 -0.96
CA GLY A 34 6.01 -9.58 -0.50
C GLY A 34 4.91 -9.56 -1.59
N GLU A 35 5.20 -9.00 -2.77
CA GLU A 35 4.37 -9.08 -3.98
C GLU A 35 4.07 -10.53 -4.41
N ASN A 36 5.03 -11.44 -4.22
CA ASN A 36 4.93 -12.84 -4.65
C ASN A 36 3.94 -13.65 -3.78
N ILE A 37 3.89 -13.37 -2.47
CA ILE A 37 2.94 -14.01 -1.54
C ILE A 37 1.51 -13.55 -1.83
N HIS A 38 1.30 -12.26 -2.07
CA HIS A 38 -0.02 -11.73 -2.40
C HIS A 38 -0.53 -12.27 -3.75
N LEU A 39 0.36 -12.40 -4.74
CA LEU A 39 0.00 -12.94 -6.04
C LEU A 39 -0.35 -14.44 -5.95
N LYS A 40 0.42 -15.21 -5.17
CA LYS A 40 0.13 -16.61 -4.87
C LYS A 40 -1.27 -16.80 -4.28
N VAL A 41 -1.61 -16.06 -3.21
CA VAL A 41 -2.93 -16.18 -2.57
C VAL A 41 -4.06 -15.81 -3.54
N LYS A 42 -3.88 -14.76 -4.34
CA LYS A 42 -4.87 -14.37 -5.37
C LYS A 42 -5.08 -15.48 -6.41
N ALA A 43 -3.98 -16.05 -6.93
CA ALA A 43 -4.04 -17.12 -7.91
C ALA A 43 -4.76 -18.35 -7.33
N GLN A 44 -4.38 -18.79 -6.12
CA GLN A 44 -5.03 -19.91 -5.43
C GLN A 44 -6.54 -19.72 -5.28
N VAL A 45 -6.97 -18.55 -4.79
CA VAL A 45 -8.39 -18.25 -4.61
C VAL A 45 -9.14 -18.25 -5.94
N MET A 46 -8.55 -17.69 -7.00
CA MET A 46 -9.21 -17.61 -8.30
C MET A 46 -9.37 -18.99 -8.96
N VAL A 47 -8.37 -19.86 -8.86
CA VAL A 47 -8.48 -21.26 -9.34
C VAL A 47 -9.60 -21.99 -8.59
N GLN A 48 -9.62 -21.91 -7.26
CA GLN A 48 -10.68 -22.53 -6.44
C GLN A 48 -12.08 -22.01 -6.77
N VAL A 49 -12.22 -20.72 -7.09
CA VAL A 49 -13.50 -20.13 -7.51
C VAL A 49 -13.96 -20.74 -8.83
N CYS A 50 -13.07 -20.93 -9.80
CA CYS A 50 -13.41 -21.54 -11.09
C CYS A 50 -13.81 -23.01 -10.93
N GLU A 51 -13.05 -23.77 -10.14
CA GLU A 51 -13.35 -25.19 -9.84
C GLU A 51 -14.71 -25.34 -9.16
N LYS A 52 -15.01 -24.52 -8.15
CA LYS A 52 -16.32 -24.53 -7.49
C LYS A 52 -17.45 -24.09 -8.42
N ALA A 53 -17.21 -23.11 -9.28
CA ALA A 53 -18.21 -22.64 -10.23
C ALA A 53 -18.56 -23.72 -11.26
N GLU A 54 -17.55 -24.45 -11.77
CA GLU A 54 -17.76 -25.56 -12.70
C GLU A 54 -18.44 -26.74 -12.02
N LEU A 55 -18.00 -27.13 -10.82
CA LEU A 55 -18.63 -28.20 -10.05
C LEU A 55 -20.12 -27.90 -9.85
N ARG A 56 -20.44 -26.67 -9.42
CA ARG A 56 -21.82 -26.28 -9.19
C ARG A 56 -22.65 -26.23 -10.48
N LEU A 57 -22.04 -25.81 -11.59
CA LEU A 57 -22.68 -25.83 -12.90
C LEU A 57 -23.02 -27.26 -13.32
N ARG A 58 -22.08 -28.20 -13.12
CA ARG A 58 -22.25 -29.62 -13.43
C ARG A 58 -23.36 -30.26 -12.61
N GLU A 59 -23.37 -30.06 -11.30
CA GLU A 59 -24.43 -30.52 -10.40
C GLU A 59 -25.80 -30.03 -10.87
N LEU A 60 -25.93 -28.73 -11.18
CA LEU A 60 -27.19 -28.16 -11.68
C LEU A 60 -27.61 -28.70 -13.04
N MET A 61 -26.66 -29.03 -13.92
CA MET A 61 -26.98 -29.63 -15.20
C MET A 61 -27.46 -31.08 -15.05
N GLU A 62 -26.87 -31.84 -14.12
CA GLU A 62 -27.26 -33.22 -13.80
C GLU A 62 -28.64 -33.25 -13.10
N ASP A 63 -28.81 -32.45 -12.04
CA ASP A 63 -30.04 -32.38 -11.24
C ASP A 63 -31.28 -32.03 -12.08
N TYR A 64 -31.11 -31.17 -13.10
CA TYR A 64 -32.21 -30.68 -13.94
C TYR A 64 -32.16 -31.23 -15.37
N ASN A 65 -31.29 -32.21 -15.66
CA ASN A 65 -31.13 -32.84 -16.96
C ASN A 65 -30.95 -31.85 -18.13
N ILE A 66 -30.11 -30.82 -17.93
CA ILE A 66 -29.87 -29.75 -18.90
C ILE A 66 -28.82 -30.18 -19.91
N THR A 67 -29.19 -30.12 -21.18
CA THR A 67 -28.25 -30.28 -22.30
C THR A 67 -27.79 -28.91 -22.80
N LEU A 68 -26.48 -28.72 -22.95
CA LEU A 68 -25.93 -27.48 -23.47
C LEU A 68 -26.02 -27.43 -25.01
N PRO A 69 -26.39 -26.27 -25.59
CA PRO A 69 -26.14 -25.94 -26.99
C PRO A 69 -24.66 -26.11 -27.36
N SER A 70 -24.37 -26.42 -28.63
CA SER A 70 -23.00 -26.78 -29.07
C SER A 70 -21.97 -25.68 -28.77
N ASP A 71 -22.32 -24.42 -28.99
CA ASP A 71 -21.49 -23.25 -28.70
C ASP A 71 -21.15 -23.12 -27.21
N LEU A 72 -22.11 -23.42 -26.33
CA LEU A 72 -21.87 -23.40 -24.88
C LEU A 72 -21.11 -24.65 -24.41
N ALA A 73 -21.33 -25.80 -25.04
CA ALA A 73 -20.58 -27.01 -24.75
C ALA A 73 -19.09 -26.86 -25.08
N GLU A 74 -18.77 -26.29 -26.24
CA GLU A 74 -17.40 -25.94 -26.65
C GLU A 74 -16.77 -24.94 -25.67
N ALA A 75 -17.48 -23.86 -25.33
CA ALA A 75 -17.00 -22.87 -24.37
C ALA A 75 -16.74 -23.46 -22.97
N ARG A 76 -17.53 -24.45 -22.54
CA ARG A 76 -17.30 -25.18 -21.28
C ARG A 76 -16.02 -26.00 -21.35
N GLN A 77 -15.79 -26.68 -22.46
CA GLN A 77 -14.59 -27.51 -22.64
C GLN A 77 -13.32 -26.66 -22.68
N GLU A 78 -13.35 -25.52 -23.36
CA GLU A 78 -12.26 -24.54 -23.33
C GLU A 78 -12.01 -24.00 -21.92
N ALA A 79 -13.07 -23.66 -21.18
CA ALA A 79 -12.95 -23.19 -19.81
C ALA A 79 -12.35 -24.26 -18.88
N LEU A 80 -12.72 -25.53 -19.05
CA LEU A 80 -12.13 -26.65 -18.30
C LEU A 80 -10.63 -26.80 -18.58
N GLN A 81 -10.20 -26.70 -19.84
CA GLN A 81 -8.78 -26.71 -20.19
C GLN A 81 -8.02 -25.55 -19.55
N LEU A 82 -8.62 -24.36 -19.51
CA LEU A 82 -8.02 -23.19 -18.86
C LEU A 82 -7.92 -23.34 -17.34
N ILE A 83 -8.90 -23.99 -16.69
CA ILE A 83 -8.83 -24.31 -15.25
C ILE A 83 -7.67 -25.27 -14.98
N GLU A 84 -7.51 -26.30 -15.81
CA GLU A 84 -6.41 -27.26 -15.68
C GLU A 84 -5.04 -26.57 -15.85
N GLN A 85 -4.87 -25.79 -16.92
CA GLN A 85 -3.66 -24.99 -17.14
C GLN A 85 -3.38 -24.02 -15.98
N ALA A 86 -4.43 -23.43 -15.39
CA ALA A 86 -4.29 -22.56 -14.24
C ALA A 86 -3.80 -23.32 -12.99
N ARG A 87 -4.27 -24.56 -12.79
CA ARG A 87 -3.84 -25.44 -11.69
C ARG A 87 -2.39 -25.87 -11.87
N GLU A 88 -2.00 -26.31 -13.06
CA GLU A 88 -0.62 -26.69 -13.37
C GLU A 88 0.36 -25.52 -13.18
N ALA A 89 -0.01 -24.32 -13.69
CA ALA A 89 0.79 -23.11 -13.50
C ALA A 89 0.92 -22.72 -12.02
N LEU A 90 -0.13 -22.95 -11.22
CA LEU A 90 -0.13 -22.70 -9.79
C LEU A 90 0.83 -23.64 -9.04
N GLU A 91 0.85 -24.92 -9.41
CA GLU A 91 1.78 -25.93 -8.85
C GLU A 91 3.24 -25.64 -9.21
N GLN A 92 3.48 -25.10 -10.40
CA GLN A 92 4.81 -24.70 -10.88
C GLN A 92 5.29 -23.35 -10.30
N GLY A 93 4.47 -22.67 -9.48
CA GLY A 93 4.80 -21.37 -8.92
C GLY A 93 4.66 -20.18 -9.88
N LEU A 94 4.06 -20.38 -11.05
CA LEU A 94 3.81 -19.36 -12.07
C LEU A 94 2.50 -18.60 -11.77
N TYR A 95 2.45 -17.87 -10.65
CA TYR A 95 1.21 -17.32 -10.10
C TYR A 95 0.48 -16.32 -11.00
N GLN A 96 1.20 -15.49 -11.76
CA GLN A 96 0.59 -14.55 -12.71
C GLN A 96 -0.13 -15.30 -13.83
N VAL A 97 0.53 -16.32 -14.39
CA VAL A 97 -0.03 -17.16 -15.46
C VAL A 97 -1.25 -17.92 -14.95
N ALA A 98 -1.18 -18.49 -13.74
CA ALA A 98 -2.32 -19.15 -13.09
C ALA A 98 -3.52 -18.21 -12.94
N LEU A 99 -3.28 -16.96 -12.51
CA LEU A 99 -4.34 -15.96 -12.35
C LEU A 99 -4.97 -15.57 -13.69
N GLU A 100 -4.18 -15.34 -14.72
CA GLU A 100 -4.66 -14.99 -16.07
C GLU A 100 -5.53 -16.11 -16.66
N LYS A 101 -5.05 -17.36 -16.58
CA LYS A 101 -5.78 -18.54 -17.06
C LYS A 101 -7.09 -18.75 -16.29
N ALA A 102 -7.08 -18.58 -14.97
CA ALA A 102 -8.31 -18.67 -14.17
C ALA A 102 -9.32 -17.55 -14.50
N LEU A 103 -8.85 -16.32 -14.78
CA LEU A 103 -9.73 -15.23 -15.21
C LEU A 103 -10.37 -15.51 -16.58
N ASP A 104 -9.61 -16.05 -17.53
CA ASP A 104 -10.12 -16.42 -18.84
C ASP A 104 -11.09 -17.59 -18.75
N ALA A 105 -10.81 -18.61 -17.93
CA ALA A 105 -11.75 -19.68 -17.63
C ALA A 105 -13.08 -19.13 -17.10
N MET A 106 -13.03 -18.20 -16.14
CA MET A 106 -14.23 -17.61 -15.56
C MET A 106 -15.01 -16.76 -16.58
N ARG A 107 -14.34 -16.14 -17.55
CA ARG A 107 -15.01 -15.45 -18.67
C ARG A 107 -15.77 -16.46 -19.54
N GLY A 108 -15.17 -17.62 -19.82
CA GLY A 108 -15.78 -18.73 -20.54
C GLY A 108 -16.97 -19.35 -19.80
N LEU A 109 -16.88 -19.54 -18.49
CA LEU A 109 -17.97 -20.11 -17.67
C LEU A 109 -19.17 -19.17 -17.49
N ARG A 110 -19.00 -17.85 -17.61
CA ARG A 110 -20.05 -16.88 -17.26
C ARG A 110 -21.32 -16.99 -18.13
N PRO A 111 -21.24 -17.14 -19.46
CA PRO A 111 -22.40 -17.43 -20.31
C PRO A 111 -23.11 -18.72 -19.93
N LEU A 112 -22.37 -19.79 -19.62
CA LEU A 112 -22.91 -21.07 -19.17
C LEU A 112 -23.70 -20.95 -17.87
N ILE A 113 -23.12 -20.29 -16.86
CA ILE A 113 -23.79 -20.04 -15.58
C ILE A 113 -25.10 -19.29 -15.82
N ARG A 114 -25.11 -18.30 -16.71
CA ARG A 114 -26.34 -17.57 -17.05
C ARG A 114 -27.37 -18.46 -17.74
N PHE A 115 -26.95 -19.30 -18.69
CA PHE A 115 -27.83 -20.21 -19.41
C PHE A 115 -28.48 -21.23 -18.48
N VAL A 116 -27.67 -21.94 -17.69
CA VAL A 116 -28.15 -22.96 -16.74
C VAL A 116 -29.09 -22.32 -15.71
N MET A 117 -28.71 -21.17 -15.14
CA MET A 117 -29.58 -20.47 -14.20
C MET A 117 -30.91 -20.01 -14.78
N ASN A 118 -30.99 -19.73 -16.09
CA ASN A 118 -32.24 -19.35 -16.75
C ASN A 118 -33.16 -20.55 -17.02
N LEU A 119 -32.62 -21.77 -17.09
CA LEU A 119 -33.39 -23.00 -17.33
C LEU A 119 -33.80 -23.70 -16.03
N THR A 120 -32.95 -23.70 -15.00
CA THR A 120 -33.26 -24.26 -13.67
C THR A 120 -34.13 -23.33 -12.82
N ALA A 121 -34.55 -22.21 -13.39
CA ALA A 121 -35.29 -21.15 -12.73
C ALA A 121 -36.79 -21.47 -12.69
N PRO A 122 -37.41 -21.75 -11.52
CA PRO A 122 -38.85 -21.62 -11.37
C PRO A 122 -39.36 -20.27 -11.91
N PRO A 123 -40.65 -20.12 -12.25
CA PRO A 123 -41.21 -18.91 -12.87
C PRO A 123 -40.99 -17.59 -12.09
N ASP A 124 -40.54 -17.66 -10.84
CA ASP A 124 -40.20 -16.54 -9.95
C ASP A 124 -38.68 -16.33 -9.77
N VAL A 125 -37.81 -17.03 -10.51
CA VAL A 125 -36.36 -17.04 -10.25
C VAL A 125 -35.59 -15.91 -10.87
N GLU A 126 -36.08 -15.25 -11.92
CA GLU A 126 -35.47 -13.97 -12.31
C GLU A 126 -35.58 -12.96 -11.16
N SER A 127 -36.71 -12.96 -10.43
CA SER A 127 -36.91 -12.18 -9.21
C SER A 127 -35.99 -12.64 -8.08
N GLN A 128 -35.85 -13.96 -7.85
CA GLN A 128 -34.97 -14.51 -6.79
C GLN A 128 -33.47 -14.31 -7.08
N VAL A 129 -33.03 -14.42 -8.34
CA VAL A 129 -31.64 -14.19 -8.75
C VAL A 129 -31.31 -12.71 -8.69
N VAL A 130 -32.23 -11.84 -9.13
CA VAL A 130 -32.08 -10.39 -8.97
C VAL A 130 -32.05 -10.03 -7.49
N ARG A 131 -32.95 -10.60 -6.66
CA ARG A 131 -32.94 -10.44 -5.19
C ARG A 131 -31.62 -10.91 -4.58
N PHE A 132 -31.12 -12.09 -4.94
CA PHE A 132 -29.86 -12.63 -4.42
C PHE A 132 -28.66 -11.76 -4.81
N ARG A 133 -28.57 -11.33 -6.08
CA ARG A 133 -27.51 -10.43 -6.55
C ARG A 133 -27.57 -9.07 -5.87
N LEU A 134 -28.76 -8.50 -5.76
CA LEU A 134 -28.98 -7.22 -5.10
C LEU A 134 -28.63 -7.30 -3.61
N ASN A 135 -29.07 -8.35 -2.92
CA ASN A 135 -28.74 -8.62 -1.52
C ASN A 135 -27.22 -8.73 -1.29
N ASN A 136 -26.53 -9.53 -2.10
CA ASN A 136 -25.07 -9.66 -2.03
C ASN A 136 -24.36 -8.32 -2.29
N THR A 137 -24.85 -7.55 -3.27
CA THR A 137 -24.25 -6.24 -3.60
C THR A 137 -24.44 -5.24 -2.47
N LEU A 138 -25.63 -5.20 -1.86
CA LEU A 138 -25.93 -4.36 -0.69
C LEU A 138 -25.04 -4.74 0.51
N HIS A 139 -24.86 -6.04 0.79
CA HIS A 139 -23.95 -6.49 1.85
C HIS A 139 -22.47 -6.17 1.56
N LEU A 140 -22.02 -6.24 0.30
CA LEU A 140 -20.69 -5.79 -0.08
C LEU A 140 -20.52 -4.29 0.12
N GLN A 141 -21.54 -3.49 -0.21
CA GLN A 141 -21.54 -2.05 0.07
C GLN A 141 -21.47 -1.77 1.57
N LEU A 142 -22.20 -2.49 2.42
CA LEU A 142 -22.08 -2.34 3.88
C LEU A 142 -20.66 -2.59 4.37
N ARG A 143 -20.03 -3.70 3.96
CA ARG A 143 -18.63 -3.99 4.34
C ARG A 143 -17.68 -2.89 3.88
N PHE A 144 -17.89 -2.35 2.68
CA PHE A 144 -17.10 -1.23 2.17
C PHE A 144 -17.26 0.03 3.03
N LEU A 145 -18.50 0.39 3.38
CA LEU A 145 -18.80 1.53 4.24
C LEU A 145 -18.20 1.36 5.65
N GLU A 146 -18.23 0.15 6.21
CA GLU A 146 -17.56 -0.15 7.49
C GLU A 146 -16.05 0.05 7.43
N LYS A 147 -15.40 -0.36 6.33
CA LYS A 147 -13.98 -0.09 6.11
C LYS A 147 -13.68 1.40 6.01
N ILE A 148 -14.51 2.18 5.32
CA ILE A 148 -14.36 3.65 5.28
C ILE A 148 -14.48 4.22 6.69
N LYS A 149 -15.48 3.79 7.48
CA LYS A 149 -15.63 4.25 8.86
C LYS A 149 -14.40 3.92 9.71
N SER A 150 -13.86 2.72 9.58
CA SER A 150 -12.61 2.34 10.26
C SER A 150 -11.43 3.20 9.83
N MET A 151 -11.29 3.49 8.53
CA MET A 151 -10.25 4.38 8.00
C MET A 151 -10.39 5.82 8.53
N LEU A 152 -11.61 6.37 8.61
CA LEU A 152 -11.87 7.70 9.18
C LEU A 152 -11.53 7.75 10.67
N ASN A 153 -11.85 6.70 11.42
CA ASN A 153 -11.47 6.62 12.83
C ASN A 153 -9.94 6.53 12.99
N ALA A 154 -9.28 5.74 12.14
CA ALA A 154 -7.82 5.66 12.14
C ALA A 154 -7.17 7.02 11.81
N SER A 155 -7.73 7.78 10.87
CA SER A 155 -7.19 9.10 10.54
C SER A 155 -7.27 10.07 11.72
N LEU A 156 -8.34 10.00 12.53
CA LEU A 156 -8.46 10.80 13.77
C LEU A 156 -7.36 10.46 14.79
N HIS A 157 -6.93 9.20 14.91
CA HIS A 157 -5.80 8.83 15.78
C HIS A 157 -4.48 9.49 15.34
N PHE A 158 -4.35 9.82 14.06
CA PHE A 158 -3.22 10.58 13.51
C PHE A 158 -3.48 12.09 13.46
N ASN A 159 -4.49 12.60 14.18
CA ASN A 159 -4.91 14.00 14.11
C ASN A 159 -5.23 14.48 12.68
N VAL A 160 -5.64 13.56 11.81
CA VAL A 160 -6.03 13.86 10.42
C VAL A 160 -7.54 13.80 10.31
N THR A 161 -8.15 14.96 10.09
CA THR A 161 -9.58 15.08 9.83
C THR A 161 -9.82 15.05 8.32
N ILE A 162 -10.67 14.13 7.86
CA ILE A 162 -11.10 14.05 6.46
C ILE A 162 -12.46 14.75 6.36
N PRO A 163 -12.53 15.99 5.84
CA PRO A 163 -13.77 16.76 5.83
C PRO A 163 -14.77 16.18 4.82
N HIS A 164 -16.06 16.39 5.10
CA HIS A 164 -17.19 16.09 4.20
C HIS A 164 -17.41 14.61 3.82
N VAL A 165 -16.77 13.65 4.50
CA VAL A 165 -17.01 12.21 4.30
C VAL A 165 -17.98 11.72 5.38
N ASN A 166 -19.28 11.68 5.06
CA ASN A 166 -20.30 11.08 5.92
C ASN A 166 -20.74 9.73 5.36
N VAL A 167 -20.52 8.68 6.13
CA VAL A 167 -20.82 7.28 5.76
C VAL A 167 -22.21 6.87 6.26
N SER A 168 -22.75 7.55 7.27
CA SER A 168 -23.96 7.15 7.99
C SER A 168 -25.20 7.20 7.10
N GLU A 169 -25.36 8.29 6.34
CA GLU A 169 -26.52 8.47 5.45
C GLU A 169 -26.55 7.40 4.34
N VAL A 170 -25.38 7.11 3.76
CA VAL A 170 -25.25 6.04 2.75
C VAL A 170 -25.53 4.67 3.37
N LYS A 171 -25.05 4.43 4.59
CA LYS A 171 -25.30 3.19 5.33
C LYS A 171 -26.78 2.99 5.61
N GLU A 172 -27.49 4.03 6.05
CA GLU A 172 -28.93 3.99 6.29
C GLU A 172 -29.69 3.62 5.01
N LYS A 173 -29.37 4.24 3.87
CA LYS A 173 -29.99 3.86 2.58
C LYS A 173 -29.71 2.44 2.14
N VAL A 174 -28.50 1.93 2.35
CA VAL A 174 -28.18 0.52 2.07
C VAL A 174 -28.98 -0.41 2.99
N LEU A 175 -29.14 -0.07 4.28
CA LEU A 175 -29.95 -0.85 5.22
C LEU A 175 -31.44 -0.83 4.88
N GLU A 176 -31.99 0.33 4.50
CA GLU A 176 -33.38 0.45 4.02
C GLU A 176 -33.60 -0.43 2.78
N ALA A 177 -32.65 -0.45 1.83
CA ALA A 177 -32.74 -1.28 0.63
C ALA A 177 -32.75 -2.78 0.98
N ILE A 178 -31.92 -3.21 1.94
CA ILE A 178 -31.91 -4.59 2.44
C ILE A 178 -33.26 -4.94 3.07
N GLU A 179 -33.84 -4.03 3.86
CA GLU A 179 -35.12 -4.27 4.53
C GLU A 179 -36.27 -4.39 3.53
N GLN A 180 -36.33 -3.51 2.53
CA GLN A 180 -37.30 -3.62 1.43
C GLN A 180 -37.17 -4.95 0.67
N LEU A 181 -35.94 -5.46 0.54
CA LEU A 181 -35.66 -6.74 -0.10
C LEU A 181 -36.17 -7.93 0.74
N LYS A 182 -36.02 -7.88 2.07
CA LYS A 182 -36.60 -8.88 2.99
C LYS A 182 -38.13 -8.88 2.96
N LEU A 183 -38.74 -7.71 2.85
CA LEU A 183 -40.19 -7.54 2.72
C LEU A 183 -40.72 -7.96 1.33
N GLY A 184 -39.85 -8.39 0.41
CA GLY A 184 -40.22 -8.81 -0.94
C GLY A 184 -40.47 -7.67 -1.93
N ASN A 185 -40.22 -6.42 -1.54
CA ASN A 185 -40.43 -5.24 -2.38
C ASN A 185 -39.21 -4.97 -3.28
N LEU A 186 -39.06 -5.76 -4.34
CA LEU A 186 -37.91 -5.70 -5.23
C LEU A 186 -37.75 -4.33 -5.94
N THR A 187 -38.86 -3.71 -6.33
CA THR A 187 -38.86 -2.41 -7.01
C THR A 187 -38.32 -1.31 -6.10
N SER A 188 -38.82 -1.23 -4.87
CA SER A 188 -38.33 -0.26 -3.87
C SER A 188 -36.88 -0.51 -3.48
N ALA A 189 -36.50 -1.78 -3.27
CA ALA A 189 -35.12 -2.15 -2.95
C ALA A 189 -34.15 -1.73 -4.07
N THR A 190 -34.55 -1.91 -5.34
CA THR A 190 -33.73 -1.52 -6.51
C THR A 190 -33.60 -0.01 -6.62
N LYS A 191 -34.67 0.75 -6.34
CA LYS A 191 -34.64 2.22 -6.31
C LYS A 191 -33.66 2.72 -5.25
N LEU A 192 -33.80 2.25 -4.01
CA LEU A 192 -32.92 2.62 -2.89
C LEU A 192 -31.46 2.23 -3.15
N PHE A 193 -31.23 1.07 -3.78
CA PHE A 193 -29.88 0.67 -4.18
C PHE A 193 -29.25 1.63 -5.20
N ASN A 194 -30.02 2.09 -6.20
CA ASN A 194 -29.51 3.04 -7.19
C ASN A 194 -29.19 4.41 -6.54
N GLU A 195 -30.03 4.88 -5.62
CA GLU A 195 -29.77 6.08 -4.81
C GLU A 195 -28.49 5.91 -3.99
N ALA A 196 -28.39 4.82 -3.21
CA ALA A 196 -27.19 4.50 -2.42
C ALA A 196 -25.94 4.40 -3.28
N LYS A 197 -26.03 3.85 -4.49
CA LYS A 197 -24.91 3.73 -5.43
C LYS A 197 -24.36 5.09 -5.87
N GLU A 198 -25.23 6.06 -6.16
CA GLU A 198 -24.76 7.41 -6.52
C GLU A 198 -24.12 8.11 -5.32
N MET A 199 -24.67 7.93 -4.12
CA MET A 199 -24.04 8.44 -2.88
C MET A 199 -22.69 7.78 -2.62
N VAL A 200 -22.55 6.46 -2.84
CA VAL A 200 -21.26 5.75 -2.77
C VAL A 200 -20.27 6.31 -3.78
N ARG A 201 -20.70 6.63 -5.02
CA ARG A 201 -19.82 7.23 -6.03
C ARG A 201 -19.32 8.60 -5.57
N GLU A 202 -20.19 9.44 -5.04
CA GLU A 202 -19.81 10.74 -4.49
C GLU A 202 -18.83 10.59 -3.32
N LEU A 203 -19.11 9.65 -2.41
CA LEU A 203 -18.26 9.31 -1.28
C LEU A 203 -16.85 8.89 -1.73
N ILE A 204 -16.76 8.04 -2.76
CA ILE A 204 -15.47 7.64 -3.36
C ILE A 204 -14.74 8.86 -3.93
N GLY A 205 -15.46 9.78 -4.59
CA GLY A 205 -14.87 11.03 -5.09
C GLY A 205 -14.28 11.88 -3.97
N LYS A 206 -15.01 12.06 -2.87
CA LYS A 206 -14.55 12.80 -1.69
C LYS A 206 -13.34 12.13 -1.03
N ILE A 207 -13.36 10.80 -0.86
CA ILE A 207 -12.24 10.03 -0.32
C ILE A 207 -11.01 10.16 -1.21
N ARG A 208 -11.15 10.08 -2.54
CA ARG A 208 -10.03 10.25 -3.46
C ARG A 208 -9.43 11.64 -3.33
N ASN A 209 -10.26 12.69 -3.35
CA ASN A 209 -9.79 14.06 -3.19
C ASN A 209 -9.10 14.28 -1.83
N ALA A 210 -9.62 13.71 -0.75
CA ALA A 210 -8.97 13.74 0.56
C ALA A 210 -7.65 12.92 0.58
N THR A 211 -7.60 11.81 -0.15
CA THR A 211 -6.38 11.02 -0.28
C THR A 211 -5.28 11.84 -0.93
N ASP A 212 -5.58 12.50 -2.04
CA ASP A 212 -4.59 13.27 -2.79
C ASP A 212 -4.18 14.55 -2.06
N LYS A 213 -5.12 15.24 -1.39
CA LYS A 213 -4.86 16.55 -0.75
C LYS A 213 -4.43 16.50 0.71
N ILE A 214 -4.70 15.40 1.42
CA ILE A 214 -4.49 15.31 2.87
C ILE A 214 -3.67 14.07 3.21
N ILE A 215 -4.17 12.88 2.88
CA ILE A 215 -3.58 11.61 3.37
C ILE A 215 -2.20 11.37 2.76
N LEU A 216 -2.07 11.53 1.44
CA LEU A 216 -0.82 11.28 0.72
C LEU A 216 0.29 12.24 1.15
N PRO A 217 0.08 13.57 1.21
CA PRO A 217 1.09 14.48 1.75
C PRO A 217 1.56 14.09 3.16
N ILE A 218 0.63 13.81 4.07
CA ILE A 218 0.96 13.44 5.46
C ILE A 218 1.74 12.11 5.50
N ARG A 219 1.35 11.13 4.68
CA ARG A 219 2.08 9.86 4.59
C ARG A 219 3.50 10.05 4.05
N ILE A 220 3.68 10.89 3.04
CA ILE A 220 5.00 11.23 2.51
C ILE A 220 5.84 11.88 3.60
N GLU A 221 5.32 12.89 4.29
CA GLU A 221 6.05 13.57 5.37
C GLU A 221 6.42 12.60 6.51
N LEU A 222 5.52 11.70 6.90
CA LEU A 222 5.81 10.66 7.90
C LEU A 222 6.90 9.68 7.43
N LEU A 223 6.92 9.32 6.15
CA LEU A 223 7.97 8.46 5.59
C LEU A 223 9.32 9.19 5.58
N VAL A 224 9.34 10.42 5.05
CA VAL A 224 10.53 11.28 5.03
C VAL A 224 11.06 11.45 6.46
N SER A 225 10.21 11.73 7.44
CA SER A 225 10.59 11.83 8.86
C SER A 225 11.34 10.59 9.34
N ARG A 226 10.74 9.41 9.17
CA ARG A 226 11.34 8.15 9.63
C ARG A 226 12.65 7.83 8.93
N PHE A 227 12.76 8.15 7.64
CA PHE A 227 14.02 7.99 6.92
C PHE A 227 15.08 8.91 7.51
N THR A 228 14.79 10.20 7.65
CA THR A 228 15.72 11.19 8.20
C THR A 228 16.18 10.85 9.61
N GLU A 229 15.28 10.47 10.52
CA GLU A 229 15.62 10.06 11.90
C GLU A 229 16.58 8.86 11.91
N ARG A 230 16.28 7.82 11.11
CA ARG A 230 17.13 6.63 11.01
C ARG A 230 18.49 6.95 10.40
N HIS A 231 18.54 7.86 9.43
CA HIS A 231 19.78 8.30 8.81
C HIS A 231 20.65 9.06 9.80
N ILE A 232 20.08 10.02 10.53
CA ILE A 232 20.79 10.75 11.60
C ILE A 232 21.38 9.78 12.62
N ALA A 233 20.56 8.86 13.16
CA ALA A 233 21.01 7.91 14.17
C ALA A 233 22.16 7.02 13.65
N LYS A 234 22.09 6.60 12.37
CA LYS A 234 23.15 5.79 11.76
C LYS A 234 24.43 6.59 11.53
N ILE A 235 24.33 7.85 11.09
CA ILE A 235 25.49 8.74 10.89
C ILE A 235 26.17 9.03 12.22
N GLN A 236 25.41 9.32 13.28
CA GLN A 236 25.95 9.49 14.64
C GLN A 236 26.70 8.24 15.12
N SER A 237 26.13 7.06 14.90
CA SER A 237 26.78 5.79 15.24
C SER A 237 28.09 5.57 14.47
N VAL A 238 28.13 5.88 13.17
CA VAL A 238 29.36 5.79 12.36
C VAL A 238 30.39 6.82 12.81
N ALA A 239 29.96 8.05 13.09
CA ALA A 239 30.81 9.12 13.59
C ALA A 239 31.51 8.74 14.91
N GLU A 240 30.78 8.14 15.85
CA GLU A 240 31.35 7.63 17.11
C GLU A 240 32.35 6.50 16.89
N MET A 241 32.08 5.56 15.98
CA MET A 241 33.02 4.49 15.63
C MET A 241 34.31 5.04 15.01
N LEU A 242 34.20 6.06 14.15
CA LEU A 242 35.34 6.72 13.53
C LEU A 242 36.21 7.45 14.56
N LEU A 243 35.59 8.24 15.44
CA LEU A 243 36.31 8.97 16.50
C LEU A 243 36.99 8.02 17.50
N ASN A 244 36.35 6.88 17.80
CA ASN A 244 36.91 5.85 18.68
C ASN A 244 37.90 4.92 17.97
N ARG A 245 38.12 5.09 16.66
CA ARG A 245 39.01 4.27 15.83
C ARG A 245 38.75 2.76 15.95
N THR A 246 37.48 2.36 15.96
CA THR A 246 37.15 0.94 16.03
C THR A 246 37.56 0.23 14.74
N SER A 247 38.00 -1.04 14.84
CA SER A 247 38.37 -1.86 13.67
C SER A 247 37.21 -2.11 12.70
N THR A 248 35.98 -1.83 13.13
CA THR A 248 34.74 -1.99 12.36
C THR A 248 34.25 -0.69 11.70
N ALA A 249 34.97 0.43 11.85
CA ALA A 249 34.51 1.73 11.35
C ALA A 249 34.35 1.76 9.82
N GLU A 250 35.24 1.08 9.08
CA GLU A 250 35.17 0.99 7.63
C GLU A 250 33.94 0.20 7.15
N GLU A 251 33.68 -0.96 7.75
CA GLU A 251 32.47 -1.76 7.51
C GLU A 251 31.20 -0.97 7.86
N ALA A 252 31.25 -0.18 8.93
CA ALA A 252 30.15 0.68 9.34
C ALA A 252 29.86 1.80 8.31
N ILE A 253 30.90 2.39 7.70
CA ILE A 253 30.76 3.34 6.58
C ILE A 253 30.13 2.66 5.37
N GLU A 254 30.58 1.46 5.00
CA GLU A 254 30.05 0.71 3.87
C GLU A 254 28.56 0.38 4.06
N ASN A 255 28.19 -0.16 5.21
CA ASN A 255 26.80 -0.42 5.58
C ASN A 255 25.94 0.86 5.56
N ALA A 256 26.47 1.98 6.05
CA ALA A 256 25.76 3.26 6.00
C ALA A 256 25.56 3.75 4.56
N THR A 257 26.57 3.58 3.70
CA THR A 257 26.55 3.97 2.28
C THR A 257 25.48 3.18 1.51
N GLU A 258 25.41 1.86 1.69
CA GLU A 258 24.39 1.02 1.07
C GLU A 258 22.97 1.39 1.53
N ARG A 259 22.80 1.62 2.83
CA ARG A 259 21.48 1.98 3.41
C ARG A 259 21.00 3.35 2.96
N ILE A 260 21.89 4.33 2.89
CA ILE A 260 21.54 5.67 2.39
C ILE A 260 21.23 5.60 0.90
N SER A 261 21.99 4.85 0.10
CA SER A 261 21.71 4.66 -1.33
C SER A 261 20.33 4.00 -1.57
N SER A 262 19.99 2.97 -0.79
CA SER A 262 18.66 2.35 -0.84
C SER A 262 17.53 3.31 -0.44
N ALA A 263 17.80 4.23 0.49
CA ALA A 263 16.81 5.24 0.88
C ALA A 263 16.64 6.32 -0.18
N VAL A 264 17.71 6.76 -0.83
CA VAL A 264 17.65 7.68 -1.98
C VAL A 264 16.77 7.09 -3.09
N ALA A 265 17.02 5.85 -3.49
CA ALA A 265 16.20 5.19 -4.52
C ALA A 265 14.71 5.12 -4.17
N LYS A 266 14.38 4.85 -2.89
CA LYS A 266 12.98 4.86 -2.41
C LYS A 266 12.36 6.25 -2.40
N LEU A 267 13.15 7.28 -2.09
CA LEU A 267 12.69 8.66 -2.13
C LEU A 267 12.51 9.14 -3.57
N GLU A 268 13.33 8.71 -4.51
CA GLU A 268 13.17 8.98 -5.95
C GLU A 268 11.88 8.36 -6.50
N GLU A 269 11.57 7.10 -6.15
CA GLU A 269 10.28 6.49 -6.50
C GLU A 269 9.09 7.28 -5.91
N LEU A 270 9.22 7.73 -4.66
CA LEU A 270 8.21 8.58 -4.01
C LEU A 270 8.10 9.96 -4.66
N LEU A 271 9.20 10.52 -5.16
CA LEU A 271 9.24 11.80 -5.86
C LEU A 271 8.41 11.73 -7.14
N GLU A 272 8.57 10.68 -7.95
CA GLU A 272 7.77 10.49 -9.18
C GLU A 272 6.26 10.44 -8.87
N ILE A 273 5.87 9.74 -7.79
CA ILE A 273 4.48 9.67 -7.33
C ILE A 273 4.00 11.05 -6.86
N ALA A 274 4.84 11.80 -6.14
CA ALA A 274 4.53 13.12 -5.63
C ALA A 274 4.41 14.17 -6.75
N GLU A 275 5.25 14.12 -7.78
CA GLU A 275 5.17 15.01 -8.94
C GLU A 275 3.86 14.82 -9.70
N ALA A 276 3.42 13.56 -9.85
CA ALA A 276 2.18 13.24 -10.53
C ALA A 276 0.91 13.60 -9.74
N ARG A 277 0.97 13.63 -8.40
CA ARG A 277 -0.25 13.62 -7.55
C ARG A 277 -0.25 14.55 -6.35
N CYS A 278 0.90 15.03 -5.90
CA CYS A 278 1.09 15.73 -4.63
C CYS A 278 2.22 16.78 -4.71
N ARG A 279 2.02 17.81 -5.56
CA ARG A 279 2.99 18.90 -5.78
C ARG A 279 3.57 19.54 -4.50
N PRO A 280 2.80 19.76 -3.42
CA PRO A 280 3.33 20.35 -2.19
C PRO A 280 4.43 19.51 -1.50
N ALA A 281 4.48 18.19 -1.74
CA ALA A 281 5.46 17.30 -1.08
C ALA A 281 6.76 17.12 -1.89
N VAL A 282 6.78 17.58 -3.15
CA VAL A 282 7.91 17.41 -4.09
C VAL A 282 9.18 18.09 -3.57
N GLU A 283 9.05 19.32 -3.04
CA GLU A 283 10.21 20.09 -2.57
C GLU A 283 10.85 19.45 -1.33
N GLY A 284 10.03 18.96 -0.38
CA GLY A 284 10.52 18.25 0.80
C GLY A 284 11.25 16.94 0.45
N ILE A 285 10.72 16.15 -0.49
CA ILE A 285 11.38 14.91 -0.96
C ILE A 285 12.69 15.24 -1.70
N SER A 286 12.67 16.23 -2.60
CA SER A 286 13.83 16.61 -3.40
C SER A 286 15.00 17.07 -2.53
N ARG A 287 14.73 17.91 -1.52
CA ARG A 287 15.74 18.35 -0.55
C ARG A 287 16.28 17.19 0.29
N ALA A 288 15.42 16.24 0.66
CA ALA A 288 15.86 15.04 1.37
C ALA A 288 16.82 14.18 0.52
N ILE A 289 16.52 14.01 -0.78
CA ILE A 289 17.39 13.29 -1.73
C ILE A 289 18.74 13.99 -1.88
N GLU A 290 18.73 15.30 -2.17
CA GLU A 290 19.95 16.11 -2.35
C GLU A 290 20.87 15.99 -1.12
N ALA A 291 20.28 16.11 0.06
CA ALA A 291 20.99 15.99 1.31
C ALA A 291 21.59 14.61 1.59
N LEU A 292 20.86 13.53 1.29
CA LEU A 292 21.37 12.18 1.42
C LEU A 292 22.54 11.93 0.45
N ASN A 293 22.48 12.50 -0.77
CA ASN A 293 23.57 12.46 -1.73
C ASN A 293 24.81 13.23 -1.24
N ASN A 294 24.62 14.39 -0.60
CA ASN A 294 25.72 15.12 0.04
C ASN A 294 26.36 14.30 1.17
N THR A 295 25.55 13.59 1.97
CA THR A 295 26.02 12.69 3.03
C THR A 295 26.82 11.51 2.45
N LEU A 296 26.33 10.87 1.38
CA LEU A 296 27.04 9.80 0.68
C LEU A 296 28.41 10.27 0.18
N THR A 297 28.47 11.46 -0.38
CA THR A 297 29.71 12.06 -0.88
C THR A 297 30.73 12.20 0.26
N ARG A 298 30.30 12.67 1.43
CA ARG A 298 31.16 12.82 2.62
C ARG A 298 31.61 11.50 3.20
N LEU A 299 30.72 10.52 3.33
CA LEU A 299 31.07 9.16 3.79
C LEU A 299 32.11 8.51 2.87
N ASN A 300 31.95 8.65 1.55
CA ASN A 300 32.89 8.11 0.58
C ASN A 300 34.25 8.84 0.63
N ALA A 301 34.27 10.15 0.89
CA ALA A 301 35.51 10.90 1.09
C ALA A 301 36.27 10.40 2.34
N ILE A 302 35.54 10.21 3.46
CA ILE A 302 36.12 9.65 4.69
C ILE A 302 36.65 8.23 4.44
N LYS A 303 35.88 7.35 3.78
CA LYS A 303 36.33 5.99 3.45
C LYS A 303 37.66 5.98 2.70
N LYS A 304 37.81 6.85 1.70
CA LYS A 304 39.02 6.94 0.87
C LYS A 304 40.23 7.44 1.65
N ALA A 305 40.04 8.38 2.57
CA ALA A 305 41.12 9.02 3.32
C ALA A 305 41.38 8.36 4.69
N LEU A 306 40.58 7.38 5.11
CA LEU A 306 40.51 6.90 6.50
C LEU A 306 41.87 6.50 7.10
N HIS A 307 42.74 5.88 6.30
CA HIS A 307 44.06 5.42 6.73
C HIS A 307 45.14 6.49 6.68
N GLU A 308 44.87 7.61 6.00
CA GLU A 308 45.81 8.71 5.79
C GLU A 308 45.54 9.89 6.72
N LEU A 309 44.33 9.97 7.29
CA LEU A 309 43.90 11.05 8.18
C LEU A 309 44.57 10.98 9.55
N ASN A 310 45.16 12.09 9.96
CA ASN A 310 45.60 12.26 11.34
C ASN A 310 44.37 12.45 12.28
N PRO A 311 44.53 12.34 13.61
CA PRO A 311 43.40 12.45 14.55
C PRO A 311 42.63 13.77 14.47
N GLU A 312 43.31 14.89 14.21
CA GLU A 312 42.69 16.23 14.13
C GLU A 312 41.88 16.36 12.83
N GLU A 313 42.45 15.93 11.71
CA GLU A 313 41.75 15.90 10.42
C GLU A 313 40.53 14.98 10.47
N LEU A 314 40.63 13.80 11.10
CA LEU A 314 39.49 12.90 11.26
C LEU A 314 38.34 13.54 12.06
N VAL A 315 38.65 14.32 13.09
CA VAL A 315 37.63 15.08 13.84
C VAL A 315 36.94 16.10 12.94
N ASP A 316 37.69 16.85 12.13
CA ASP A 316 37.11 17.82 11.20
C ASP A 316 36.19 17.16 10.17
N TYR A 317 36.62 16.05 9.57
CA TYR A 317 35.79 15.29 8.62
C TYR A 317 34.52 14.71 9.26
N VAL A 318 34.61 14.21 10.50
CA VAL A 318 33.46 13.68 11.22
C VAL A 318 32.50 14.79 11.64
N THR A 319 33.01 15.92 12.14
CA THR A 319 32.19 17.09 12.49
C THR A 319 31.50 17.65 11.25
N ASP A 320 32.18 17.71 10.10
CA ASP A 320 31.58 18.09 8.83
C ASP A 320 30.46 17.11 8.44
N LEU A 321 30.71 15.81 8.40
CA LEU A 321 29.70 14.78 8.11
C LEU A 321 28.42 14.95 8.96
N VAL A 322 28.59 15.07 10.27
CA VAL A 322 27.47 15.17 11.22
C VAL A 322 26.75 16.52 11.09
N SER A 323 27.48 17.61 10.81
CA SER A 323 26.89 18.94 10.53
C SER A 323 26.04 18.94 9.26
N THR A 324 26.44 18.21 8.21
CA THR A 324 25.59 18.03 7.03
C THR A 324 24.33 17.25 7.34
N ALA A 325 24.41 16.18 8.13
CA ALA A 325 23.22 15.45 8.56
C ALA A 325 22.25 16.33 9.38
N GLY A 326 22.77 17.20 10.24
CA GLY A 326 21.96 18.14 11.02
C GLY A 326 21.29 19.22 10.16
N SER A 327 22.06 19.90 9.31
CA SER A 327 21.53 20.93 8.38
C SER A 327 20.52 20.36 7.39
N THR A 328 20.74 19.13 6.93
CA THR A 328 19.78 18.34 6.15
C THR A 328 18.42 18.23 6.85
N ALA A 329 18.42 17.78 8.10
CA ALA A 329 17.19 17.59 8.84
C ALA A 329 16.48 18.92 9.09
N SER A 330 17.21 19.99 9.40
CA SER A 330 16.64 21.35 9.49
C SER A 330 16.04 21.82 8.15
N GLY A 331 16.72 21.58 7.03
CA GLY A 331 16.22 21.92 5.70
C GLY A 331 14.99 21.13 5.28
N ILE A 332 14.82 19.89 5.77
CA ILE A 332 13.60 19.08 5.56
C ILE A 332 12.44 19.62 6.41
N VAL A 333 12.69 19.97 7.67
CA VAL A 333 11.69 20.52 8.61
C VAL A 333 10.98 21.76 8.05
N GLU A 334 11.70 22.63 7.34
CA GLU A 334 11.14 23.86 6.75
C GLU A 334 9.98 23.60 5.78
N HIS A 335 9.94 22.41 5.17
CA HIS A 335 8.97 22.02 4.15
C HIS A 335 7.92 21.03 4.67
N MET A 336 8.01 20.67 5.95
CA MET A 336 7.04 19.80 6.60
C MET A 336 5.87 20.62 7.15
N THR A 337 4.66 20.27 6.72
CA THR A 337 3.43 20.90 7.17
C THR A 337 2.75 20.12 8.29
N TYR A 338 3.03 18.83 8.39
CA TYR A 338 2.48 17.94 9.40
C TYR A 338 3.33 17.97 10.68
N HIS A 339 2.75 18.54 11.73
CA HIS A 339 3.41 18.83 13.00
C HIS A 339 4.18 17.65 13.59
N GLN A 340 3.61 16.45 13.66
CA GLN A 340 4.27 15.31 14.28
C GLN A 340 5.52 14.85 13.51
N ALA A 341 5.46 14.86 12.17
CA ALA A 341 6.63 14.55 11.35
C ALA A 341 7.69 15.63 11.50
N ARG A 342 7.27 16.90 11.52
CA ARG A 342 8.14 18.04 11.72
C ARG A 342 8.87 18.00 13.06
N GLU A 343 8.17 17.74 14.16
CA GLU A 343 8.75 17.64 15.50
C GLU A 343 9.77 16.50 15.61
N ALA A 344 9.45 15.34 15.03
CA ALA A 344 10.34 14.19 15.04
C ALA A 344 11.69 14.50 14.35
N VAL A 345 11.64 15.10 13.15
CA VAL A 345 12.86 15.50 12.43
C VAL A 345 13.60 16.64 13.16
N GLN A 346 12.88 17.62 13.71
CA GLN A 346 13.48 18.71 14.46
C GLN A 346 14.21 18.21 15.71
N HIS A 347 13.61 17.25 16.42
CA HIS A 347 14.22 16.63 17.58
C HIS A 347 15.51 15.89 17.20
N ALA A 348 15.50 15.12 16.12
CA ALA A 348 16.70 14.47 15.60
C ALA A 348 17.78 15.49 15.19
N ALA A 349 17.40 16.60 14.56
CA ALA A 349 18.33 17.68 14.20
C ALA A 349 18.98 18.32 15.45
N ASN A 350 18.19 18.56 16.50
CA ASN A 350 18.69 19.13 17.75
C ASN A 350 19.67 18.16 18.45
N GLN A 351 19.37 16.87 18.48
CA GLN A 351 20.27 15.84 19.02
C GLN A 351 21.63 15.83 18.30
N VAL A 352 21.64 16.07 16.99
CA VAL A 352 22.87 16.20 16.22
C VAL A 352 23.69 17.42 16.64
N GLN A 353 23.05 18.58 16.82
CA GLN A 353 23.72 19.80 17.26
C GLN A 353 24.31 19.66 18.67
N GLU A 354 23.56 19.07 19.60
CA GLU A 354 24.05 18.77 20.95
C GLU A 354 25.24 17.81 20.92
N TRP A 355 25.19 16.78 20.06
CA TRP A 355 26.30 15.84 19.90
C TRP A 355 27.57 16.54 19.38
N ILE A 356 27.46 17.38 18.34
CA ILE A 356 28.59 18.14 17.78
C ILE A 356 29.23 19.01 18.88
N HIS A 357 28.40 19.73 19.63
CA HIS A 357 28.85 20.58 20.73
C HIS A 357 29.65 19.77 21.78
N ASN A 358 29.14 18.60 22.16
CA ASN A 358 29.80 17.72 23.12
C ASN A 358 31.13 17.14 22.61
N VAL A 359 31.21 16.76 21.33
CA VAL A 359 32.44 16.23 20.73
C VAL A 359 33.52 17.30 20.63
N LEU A 360 33.16 18.51 20.15
CA LEU A 360 34.09 19.63 20.05
C LEU A 360 34.61 20.08 21.42
N HIS A 361 33.78 20.04 22.47
CA HIS A 361 34.20 20.39 23.83
C HIS A 361 34.99 19.30 24.56
N ARG A 362 34.77 18.02 24.25
CA ARG A 362 35.65 16.93 24.72
C ARG A 362 37.06 17.02 24.13
N GLY A 363 37.20 17.49 22.88
CA GLY A 363 38.50 17.72 22.24
C GLY A 363 39.36 18.81 22.91
N HIS A 364 38.74 19.76 23.64
CA HIS A 364 39.45 20.82 24.34
C HIS A 364 39.74 20.54 25.83
N GLY A 365 39.19 19.46 26.40
CA GLY A 365 39.41 19.08 27.80
C GLY A 365 40.76 18.42 28.11
N GLY A 366 41.59 18.17 27.10
CA GLY A 366 42.94 17.60 27.23
C GLY A 366 44.06 18.63 27.43
N ARG A 367 43.76 19.93 27.43
CA ARG A 367 44.72 20.98 27.77
C ARG A 367 44.35 21.62 29.10
N SER A 368 44.82 21.00 30.19
CA SER A 368 45.06 21.73 31.44
C SER A 368 46.47 22.37 31.38
N PRO A 369 46.66 23.57 31.96
CA PRO A 369 47.93 24.31 31.95
C PRO A 369 49.10 23.57 32.61
#